data_AF-A0A5E7IVD3-F1
#
_entry.id   AF-A0A5E7IVD3-F1
#
_cell.length_a   1.000
_cell.length_b   1.000
_cell.length_c   1.000
_cell.angle_alpha   90.00
_cell.angle_beta   90.00
_cell.angle_gamma   90.00
#
_symmetry.space_group_name_H-M   'P 1'
#
loop_
_entity.id
_entity.type
_entity.pdbx_description
1 polymer ?
#
loop_
_entity_poly.entity_id
_entity_poly.type
_entity_poly.pdbx_seq_one_letter_code
_entity_poly.pdbx_strand_id
1 'polypeptide(L)'
;MFGFSPEDYDETFEVWPDNWRSFLVMDSMGTQWRTGACGATGLDYGVLPDVMKLVGVPAKDRPRVFQDIRVMESEAIAVMAEARDNSP
;
A
#
# COMPACT_ATOMS: atom_id res chain seq x y z
N MET A 1 11.80 -19.96 26.17
CA MET A 1 11.44 -20.08 24.74
C MET A 1 10.10 -19.37 24.61
N PHE A 2 10.12 -18.12 24.16
CA PHE A 2 8.92 -17.31 23.94
C PHE A 2 9.02 -16.81 22.51
N GLY A 3 8.03 -17.13 21.68
CA GLY A 3 7.97 -16.65 20.31
C GLY A 3 6.69 -17.12 19.70
N PHE A 4 5.73 -16.20 19.58
CA PHE A 4 4.59 -16.38 18.69
C PHE A 4 5.15 -16.49 17.27
N SER A 5 4.78 -17.53 16.54
CA SER A 5 5.02 -17.59 15.10
C SER A 5 3.95 -16.76 14.37
N PRO A 6 4.17 -16.36 13.11
CA PRO A 6 3.13 -15.70 12.32
C PRO A 6 1.81 -16.49 12.24
N GLU A 7 1.90 -17.81 12.43
CA GLU A 7 0.80 -18.77 12.44
C GLU A 7 -0.08 -18.65 13.70
N ASP A 8 0.43 -18.04 14.76
CA ASP A 8 -0.27 -17.85 16.03
C ASP A 8 -1.19 -16.62 16.04
N TYR A 9 -1.20 -15.84 14.95
CA TYR A 9 -2.03 -14.65 14.78
C TYR A 9 -3.14 -14.93 13.77
N ASP A 10 -4.33 -14.39 14.05
CA ASP A 10 -5.41 -14.33 13.06
C ASP A 10 -4.96 -13.39 11.93
N GLU A 11 -5.18 -13.77 10.66
CA GLU A 11 -4.79 -12.95 9.49
C GLU A 11 -5.64 -11.66 9.35
N THR A 12 -6.50 -11.41 10.32
CA THR A 12 -7.40 -10.27 10.39
C THR A 12 -6.70 -9.08 11.07
N PHE A 13 -6.61 -7.95 10.36
CA PHE A 13 -6.04 -6.72 10.89
C PHE A 13 -7.09 -5.61 10.93
N GLU A 14 -7.11 -4.86 12.02
CA GLU A 14 -7.97 -3.67 12.14
C GLU A 14 -7.31 -2.46 11.49
N VAL A 15 -8.07 -1.73 10.67
CA VAL A 15 -7.65 -0.46 10.07
C VAL A 15 -8.44 0.66 10.74
N TRP A 16 -7.75 1.71 11.17
CA TRP A 16 -8.41 2.88 11.76
C TRP A 16 -9.38 3.51 10.76
N PRO A 17 -10.58 3.95 11.21
CA PRO A 17 -11.61 4.50 10.30
C PRO A 17 -11.09 5.65 9.43
N ASP A 18 -10.18 6.44 10.00
CA ASP A 18 -9.48 7.54 9.36
C ASP A 18 -8.61 7.12 8.18
N ASN A 19 -8.02 5.94 8.25
CA ASN A 19 -7.11 5.38 7.25
C ASN A 19 -7.83 4.50 6.25
N TRP A 20 -9.09 4.13 6.52
CA TRP A 20 -9.85 3.19 5.69
C TRP A 20 -9.94 3.61 4.23
N ARG A 21 -10.15 4.91 3.97
CA ARG A 21 -10.16 5.42 2.58
C ARG A 21 -8.81 5.30 1.90
N SER A 22 -7.74 5.62 2.61
CA SER A 22 -6.38 5.51 2.09
C SER A 22 -6.02 4.05 1.79
N PHE A 23 -6.43 3.13 2.67
CA PHE A 23 -6.31 1.69 2.45
C PHE A 23 -7.04 1.24 1.18
N LEU A 24 -8.31 1.62 0.99
CA LEU A 24 -9.08 1.26 -0.22
C LEU A 24 -8.43 1.80 -1.50
N VAL A 25 -7.84 3.00 -1.46
CA VAL A 25 -7.08 3.53 -2.60
C VAL A 25 -5.81 2.74 -2.85
N MET A 26 -5.07 2.38 -1.80
CA MET A 26 -3.86 1.56 -1.90
C MET A 26 -4.17 0.17 -2.49
N ASP A 27 -5.21 -0.48 -1.99
CA ASP A 27 -5.71 -1.77 -2.48
C ASP A 27 -6.09 -1.69 -3.96
N SER A 28 -6.83 -0.63 -4.35
CA SER A 28 -7.17 -0.38 -5.76
C SER A 28 -5.94 -0.10 -6.64
N MET A 29 -4.88 0.48 -6.07
CA MET A 29 -3.61 0.74 -6.76
C MET A 29 -2.67 -0.46 -6.76
N GLY A 30 -3.02 -1.58 -6.12
CA GLY A 30 -2.10 -2.70 -5.84
C GLY A 30 -1.46 -3.35 -7.08
N THR A 31 -2.08 -3.19 -8.26
CA THR A 31 -1.55 -3.69 -9.55
C THR A 31 -0.79 -2.63 -10.36
N GLN A 32 -0.86 -1.36 -9.95
CA GLN A 32 -0.39 -0.20 -10.71
C GLN A 32 1.05 0.17 -10.36
N TRP A 33 1.96 -0.81 -10.41
CA TRP A 33 3.37 -0.60 -10.16
C TRP A 33 4.14 -0.29 -11.44
N ARG A 34 4.97 0.74 -11.38
CA ARG A 34 6.04 0.96 -12.34
C ARG A 34 7.22 0.08 -11.95
N THR A 35 7.60 -0.84 -12.82
CA THR A 35 8.68 -1.80 -12.58
C THR A 35 9.90 -1.50 -13.46
N GLY A 36 11.10 -1.66 -12.90
CA GLY A 36 12.38 -1.61 -13.61
C GLY A 36 13.13 -2.93 -13.52
N ALA A 37 14.41 -2.92 -13.89
CA ALA A 37 15.26 -4.12 -13.87
C ALA A 37 15.37 -4.79 -12.49
N CYS A 38 15.16 -4.02 -11.41
CA CYS A 38 15.21 -4.50 -10.02
C CYS A 38 13.82 -4.67 -9.38
N GLY A 39 12.73 -4.76 -10.15
CA GLY A 39 11.36 -4.89 -9.62
C GLY A 39 10.62 -3.57 -9.49
N ALA A 40 9.65 -3.49 -8.58
CA ALA A 40 8.81 -2.31 -8.37
C ALA A 40 9.65 -1.10 -7.92
N THR A 41 9.44 0.04 -8.57
CA THR A 41 10.13 1.31 -8.28
C THR A 41 9.21 2.40 -7.72
N GLY A 42 7.90 2.22 -7.87
CA GLY A 42 6.88 3.18 -7.44
C GLY A 42 5.54 2.89 -8.10
N LEU A 43 4.47 3.45 -7.54
CA LEU A 43 3.12 3.44 -8.08
C LEU A 43 2.99 4.42 -9.25
N ASP A 44 2.08 4.12 -10.17
CA ASP A 44 1.73 5.05 -11.23
C ASP A 44 0.83 6.18 -10.71
N TYR A 45 1.45 7.29 -10.31
CA TYR A 45 0.74 8.50 -9.90
C TYR A 45 -0.11 9.14 -11.01
N GLY A 46 0.05 8.75 -12.28
CA GLY A 46 -0.78 9.23 -13.38
C GLY A 46 -2.23 8.79 -13.27
N VAL A 47 -2.48 7.58 -12.78
CA VAL A 47 -3.84 7.02 -12.62
C VAL A 47 -4.46 7.29 -11.25
N LEU A 48 -3.63 7.68 -10.26
CA LEU A 48 -4.07 7.88 -8.88
C LEU A 48 -5.26 8.85 -8.72
N PRO A 49 -5.32 10.01 -9.42
CA PRO A 49 -6.47 10.91 -9.30
C PRO A 49 -7.79 10.27 -9.76
N ASP A 50 -7.76 9.38 -10.74
CA ASP A 50 -8.95 8.69 -11.25
C ASP A 50 -9.36 7.55 -10.33
N VAL A 51 -8.39 6.81 -9.78
CA VAL A 51 -8.65 5.81 -8.72
C VAL A 51 -9.28 6.48 -7.50
N MET A 52 -8.75 7.62 -7.03
CA MET A 52 -9.36 8.38 -5.94
C MET A 52 -10.80 8.80 -6.23
N LYS A 53 -11.15 9.10 -7.49
CA LYS A 53 -12.54 9.40 -7.87
C LYS A 53 -13.42 8.13 -7.83
N LEU A 54 -12.93 7.01 -8.37
CA LEU A 54 -13.66 5.74 -8.40
C LEU A 54 -13.93 5.18 -6.99
N VAL A 55 -12.95 5.31 -6.08
CA VAL A 55 -13.10 4.95 -4.66
C VAL A 55 -14.02 5.93 -3.90
N GLY A 56 -14.33 7.09 -4.49
CA GLY A 56 -15.22 8.09 -3.89
C GLY A 56 -14.55 9.01 -2.87
N VAL A 57 -13.24 9.26 -3.00
CA VAL A 57 -12.50 10.18 -2.11
C VAL A 57 -12.94 11.63 -2.37
N PRO A 58 -13.49 12.33 -1.36
CA PRO A 58 -13.86 13.74 -1.48
C PRO A 58 -12.67 14.60 -1.85
N ALA A 59 -12.86 15.61 -2.70
CA ALA A 59 -11.77 16.47 -3.17
C ALA A 59 -10.95 17.11 -2.03
N LYS A 60 -11.60 17.45 -0.91
CA LYS A 60 -10.96 17.99 0.30
C LYS A 60 -10.03 16.99 1.02
N ASP A 61 -10.27 15.69 0.86
CA ASP A 61 -9.52 14.64 1.55
C ASP A 61 -8.37 14.10 0.69
N ARG A 62 -8.40 14.34 -0.64
CA ARG A 62 -7.36 13.87 -1.59
C ARG A 62 -5.94 14.26 -1.21
N PRO A 63 -5.64 15.48 -0.72
CA PRO A 63 -4.28 15.81 -0.28
C PRO A 63 -3.79 14.93 0.87
N ARG A 64 -4.66 14.60 1.83
CA ARG A 64 -4.33 13.69 2.94
C ARG A 64 -4.10 12.27 2.42
N VAL A 65 -5.05 11.74 1.65
CA VAL A 65 -4.96 10.40 1.06
C VAL A 65 -3.71 10.26 0.19
N PHE A 66 -3.33 11.30 -0.55
CA PHE A 66 -2.09 11.29 -1.33
C PHE A 66 -0.85 11.11 -0.45
N GLN A 67 -0.76 11.79 0.69
CA GLN A 67 0.37 11.59 1.62
C GLN A 67 0.36 10.19 2.22
N ASP A 68 -0.81 9.67 2.60
CA ASP A 68 -0.94 8.32 3.14
C ASP A 68 -0.46 7.27 2.12
N ILE A 69 -0.80 7.44 0.84
CA ILE A 69 -0.34 6.58 -0.26
C ILE A 69 1.18 6.61 -0.41
N ARG A 70 1.81 7.78 -0.29
CA ARG A 70 3.28 7.88 -0.34
C ARG A 70 3.97 7.10 0.78
N VAL A 71 3.38 7.12 1.98
CA VAL A 71 3.89 6.35 3.12
C VAL A 71 3.73 4.85 2.85
N MET A 72 2.53 4.41 2.45
CA MET A 72 2.28 3.00 2.14
C MET A 72 3.13 2.48 0.97
N GLU A 73 3.36 3.29 -0.07
CA GLU A 73 4.25 2.96 -1.19
C GLU A 73 5.68 2.72 -0.73
N SER A 74 6.23 3.61 0.11
CA SER A 74 7.60 3.49 0.62
C SER A 74 7.82 2.17 1.35
N GLU A 75 6.89 1.83 2.26
CA GLU A 75 6.96 0.58 3.01
C GLU A 75 6.75 -0.64 2.11
N ALA A 76 5.81 -0.58 1.17
CA ALA A 76 5.58 -1.67 0.22
C ALA A 76 6.83 -1.96 -0.64
N ILE A 77 7.53 -0.92 -1.11
CA ILE A 77 8.80 -1.08 -1.85
C ILE A 77 9.86 -1.74 -0.98
N ALA A 78 10.01 -1.31 0.28
CA ALA A 78 10.97 -1.89 1.22
C ALA A 78 10.68 -3.39 1.44
N VAL A 79 9.44 -3.75 1.75
CA VAL A 79 9.01 -5.14 1.96
C VAL A 79 9.21 -5.98 0.70
N MET A 80 8.88 -5.46 -0.49
CA MET A 80 9.10 -6.16 -1.76
C MET A 80 10.60 -6.39 -2.03
N ALA A 81 11.46 -5.44 -1.67
CA ALA A 81 12.90 -5.59 -1.78
C ALA A 81 13.44 -6.65 -0.81
N GLU A 82 13.01 -6.63 0.45
CA GLU A 82 13.38 -7.63 1.47
C GLU A 82 12.95 -9.04 1.06
N ALA A 83 11.72 -9.20 0.55
CA ALA A 83 11.21 -10.50 0.10
C ALA A 83 12.00 -11.06 -1.10
N ARG A 84 12.46 -10.20 -2.00
CA ARG A 84 13.32 -10.59 -3.12
C ARG A 84 14.69 -11.05 -2.62
N ASP A 85 15.29 -10.32 -1.69
CA ASP A 85 16.63 -10.62 -1.18
C ASP A 85 16.64 -11.87 -0.28
N ASN A 86 15.50 -12.19 0.35
CA ASN A 86 15.28 -13.40 1.14
C ASN A 86 14.72 -14.59 0.34
N SER A 87 14.58 -14.46 -0.99
CA SER A 87 14.19 -15.57 -1.85
C SER A 87 15.41 -16.50 -2.08
N PRO A 88 15.27 -17.82 -1.86
CA PRO A 88 16.37 -18.79 -1.95
C PRO A 88 16.93 -18.99 -3.36
#